data_AF-A0A2N1IZD2-F1
#
_entry.id   AF-A0A2N1IZD2-F1
#
_cell.length_a   1.000
_cell.length_b   1.000
_cell.length_c   1.000
_cell.angle_alpha   90.00
_cell.angle_beta   90.00
_cell.angle_gamma   90.00
#
_symmetry.space_group_name_H-M   'P 1'
#
loop_
_entity.id
_entity.type
_entity.pdbx_description
1 polymer ?
#
loop_
_entity_poly.entity_id
_entity_poly.type
_entity_poly.pdbx_seq_one_letter_code
_entity_poly.pdbx_strand_id
1 'polypeptide(L)'
;MKNDYKSRFKILKGGKISLIVSALIISSFTSDFKAAEIEIDTDNTTQTISTNYSSGEDNVIQIDANDVTLIINKDVELKSDEHVIYTYNSIDNLSITNKGNIISENKNGINISNNLYNNSSIINEGFIKGKIGIDAYGGDINIVNSKDAIIEAETEGIRIQESMQGTNSIKNLGKINISSNGSEGTSAIEVKKMNDNSSIINEGNINLKNTSSENDTIIIGIRADYLNNSSSVINNGNINDLNSENNFSIGIFAKSQQDNAKLINKNTIFFENSNAAIGILSEYLAEDTTLSNEGDITVKNKEGTLPNDYTSGLYIINIDRNSNVTINNSGKITSSQNGIFIKNPNHQEVSFKASTKGVSTPANKKIINSGSILANSYAIKIIDTNFENLTISNEIDAVLSGNIRAYGNSNNLFENHGNIYLNINDSKYSSNSYEDYEIFTNNFTQSKDGVIQIKVDNSIDANDAKYSQIFVNENLTLEDGTTVDFNVVKNPNENLLVGQTLQNVFYVDGSATSDYNVEKLNITDNSALVNFEPVSTSYGLDFNIVEGKSIADATVPNESNAGDAARVLDKIKDSGNTLDGFISALNSKATDKEVAQAVKETTPVVATA
;
A
#
# COMPACT_ATOMS: atom_id res chain seq x y z
N MET A 1 -23.89 -80.97 40.33
CA MET A 1 -23.06 -79.90 40.96
C MET A 1 -23.58 -78.56 40.47
N LYS A 2 -23.70 -77.59 41.39
CA LYS A 2 -24.13 -76.20 41.19
C LYS A 2 -22.99 -75.32 40.63
N ASN A 3 -23.40 -74.23 39.96
CA ASN A 3 -22.84 -72.85 39.89
C ASN A 3 -22.95 -72.36 38.43
N ASP A 4 -23.93 -71.53 38.04
CA ASP A 4 -24.23 -70.12 38.38
C ASP A 4 -23.35 -69.09 37.62
N TYR A 5 -23.92 -68.53 36.55
CA TYR A 5 -23.53 -67.26 35.93
C TYR A 5 -24.80 -66.43 35.68
N LYS A 6 -25.30 -65.80 36.75
CA LYS A 6 -26.27 -64.70 36.69
C LYS A 6 -25.61 -63.39 36.27
N SER A 7 -26.33 -62.65 35.41
CA SER A 7 -26.29 -61.18 35.21
C SER A 7 -25.10 -60.66 34.38
N ARG A 8 -25.27 -59.94 33.27
CA ARG A 8 -26.09 -58.74 33.09
C ARG A 8 -26.39 -58.48 31.60
N PHE A 9 -27.60 -58.76 31.12
CA PHE A 9 -28.21 -58.00 30.02
C PHE A 9 -29.73 -58.13 30.15
N LYS A 10 -30.35 -57.08 30.69
CA LYS A 10 -31.81 -56.98 30.80
C LYS A 10 -32.28 -56.13 29.63
N ILE A 11 -32.62 -56.78 28.51
CA ILE A 11 -33.33 -56.14 27.41
C ILE A 11 -34.78 -55.94 27.87
N LEU A 12 -35.19 -54.69 28.04
CA LEU A 12 -36.57 -54.33 28.32
C LEU A 12 -37.42 -54.55 27.06
N LYS A 13 -38.34 -55.51 27.15
CA LYS A 13 -39.48 -55.64 26.24
C LYS A 13 -40.49 -54.55 26.59
N GLY A 14 -40.82 -53.69 25.63
CA GLY A 14 -41.98 -52.81 25.72
C GLY A 14 -41.81 -51.53 24.91
N GLY A 15 -42.47 -51.48 23.74
CA GLY A 15 -43.07 -50.29 23.13
C GLY A 15 -42.20 -49.04 22.89
N LYS A 16 -42.16 -48.61 21.63
CA LYS A 16 -41.84 -47.23 21.20
C LYS A 16 -40.38 -46.78 21.41
N ILE A 17 -39.43 -47.46 20.78
CA ILE A 17 -38.09 -46.90 20.51
C ILE A 17 -37.87 -46.97 19.00
N SER A 18 -38.55 -46.09 18.26
CA SER A 18 -38.26 -45.82 16.84
C SER A 18 -38.81 -44.48 16.36
N LEU A 19 -39.68 -43.81 17.13
CA LEU A 19 -40.29 -42.53 16.73
C LEU A 19 -39.70 -41.30 17.43
N ILE A 20 -38.97 -41.49 18.54
CA ILE A 20 -38.44 -40.36 19.34
C ILE A 20 -37.17 -39.77 18.71
N VAL A 21 -36.39 -40.54 17.95
CA VAL A 21 -35.20 -40.00 17.27
C VAL A 21 -35.59 -39.17 16.04
N SER A 22 -36.68 -39.51 15.35
CA SER A 22 -37.19 -38.70 14.23
C SER A 22 -37.85 -37.40 14.71
N ALA A 23 -38.57 -37.41 15.84
CA ALA A 23 -39.20 -36.20 16.38
C ALA A 23 -38.20 -35.23 17.01
N LEU A 24 -37.13 -35.73 17.65
CA LEU A 24 -36.10 -34.87 18.27
C LEU A 24 -35.18 -34.18 17.24
N ILE A 25 -35.07 -34.72 16.02
CA ILE A 25 -34.32 -34.11 14.92
C ILE A 25 -35.18 -33.10 14.13
N ILE A 26 -36.50 -33.27 14.13
CA ILE A 26 -37.44 -32.34 13.44
C ILE A 26 -37.78 -31.12 14.31
N SER A 27 -37.77 -31.24 15.64
CA SER A 27 -38.17 -30.13 16.54
C SER A 27 -37.13 -29.03 16.75
N SER A 28 -35.93 -29.15 16.19
CA SER A 28 -34.82 -28.21 16.45
C SER A 28 -34.52 -27.24 15.32
N PHE A 29 -35.21 -27.28 14.16
CA PHE A 29 -34.89 -26.42 13.01
C PHE A 29 -36.07 -25.97 12.14
N THR A 30 -37.31 -25.97 12.62
CA THR A 30 -38.39 -25.26 11.89
C THR A 30 -38.43 -23.82 12.38
N SER A 31 -37.65 -22.93 11.77
CA SER A 31 -37.97 -21.51 11.82
C SER A 31 -39.30 -21.32 11.09
N ASP A 32 -40.31 -20.83 11.81
CA ASP A 32 -41.63 -20.50 11.24
C ASP A 32 -41.48 -19.26 10.34
N PHE A 33 -41.04 -19.45 9.10
CA PHE A 33 -41.07 -18.40 8.09
C PHE A 33 -42.49 -18.22 7.56
N LYS A 34 -42.96 -16.97 7.52
CA LYS A 34 -44.14 -16.64 6.72
C LYS A 34 -43.72 -16.53 5.26
N ALA A 35 -44.44 -17.24 4.40
CA ALA A 35 -44.26 -17.20 2.94
C ALA A 35 -45.05 -16.06 2.29
N ALA A 36 -45.01 -14.84 2.85
CA ALA A 36 -45.82 -13.72 2.37
C ALA A 36 -44.95 -12.49 2.10
N GLU A 37 -45.13 -11.91 0.93
CA GLU A 37 -44.61 -10.59 0.56
C GLU A 37 -45.27 -9.48 1.38
N ILE A 38 -44.50 -8.44 1.71
CA ILE A 38 -44.96 -7.23 2.40
C ILE A 38 -44.90 -6.08 1.41
N GLU A 39 -46.05 -5.58 1.00
CA GLU A 39 -46.17 -4.38 0.17
C GLU A 39 -46.39 -3.15 1.05
N ILE A 40 -45.60 -2.09 0.85
CA ILE A 40 -45.75 -0.78 1.48
C ILE A 40 -46.06 0.25 0.38
N ASP A 41 -47.34 0.54 0.20
CA ASP A 41 -47.91 1.40 -0.86
C ASP A 41 -48.55 2.70 -0.31
N THR A 42 -48.35 2.97 0.98
CA THR A 42 -48.95 4.12 1.69
C THR A 42 -47.88 5.10 2.14
N ASP A 43 -48.01 6.35 1.68
CA ASP A 43 -47.11 7.44 2.06
C ASP A 43 -47.13 7.71 3.58
N ASN A 44 -46.04 8.28 4.11
CA ASN A 44 -45.91 8.70 5.52
C ASN A 44 -46.09 7.56 6.52
N THR A 45 -45.59 6.37 6.17
CA THR A 45 -45.79 5.16 6.95
C THR A 45 -44.53 4.75 7.70
N THR A 46 -44.70 4.36 8.97
CA THR A 46 -43.68 3.63 9.72
C THR A 46 -44.06 2.16 9.83
N GLN A 47 -43.27 1.28 9.24
CA GLN A 47 -43.46 -0.17 9.28
C GLN A 47 -42.39 -0.81 10.16
N THR A 48 -42.81 -1.59 11.16
CA THR A 48 -41.89 -2.37 12.01
C THR A 48 -42.10 -3.86 11.77
N ILE A 49 -41.03 -4.55 11.35
CA ILE A 49 -41.02 -5.98 11.11
C ILE A 49 -40.51 -6.70 12.37
N SER A 50 -41.32 -7.62 12.88
CA SER A 50 -41.08 -8.36 14.13
C SER A 50 -41.21 -9.88 13.99
N THR A 51 -41.42 -10.37 12.77
CA THR A 51 -41.52 -11.81 12.47
C THR A 51 -40.64 -12.17 11.28
N ASN A 52 -40.23 -13.43 11.19
CA ASN A 52 -39.41 -13.93 10.09
C ASN A 52 -40.21 -14.11 8.81
N TYR A 53 -39.59 -13.80 7.67
CA TYR A 53 -40.18 -13.95 6.34
C TYR A 53 -39.19 -14.61 5.38
N SER A 54 -39.70 -15.48 4.52
CA SER A 54 -38.91 -16.09 3.45
C SER A 54 -39.71 -16.08 2.17
N SER A 55 -39.08 -15.68 1.07
CA SER A 55 -39.58 -15.81 -0.28
C SER A 55 -38.63 -16.67 -1.11
N GLY A 56 -39.14 -17.35 -2.13
CA GLY A 56 -38.32 -18.03 -3.14
C GLY A 56 -38.04 -17.06 -4.27
N GLU A 57 -39.00 -16.91 -5.18
CA GLU A 57 -38.85 -16.17 -6.44
C GLU A 57 -39.24 -14.68 -6.37
N ASP A 58 -39.76 -14.19 -5.23
CA ASP A 58 -40.23 -12.81 -5.07
C ASP A 58 -39.44 -12.04 -4.01
N ASN A 59 -39.64 -10.73 -3.97
CA ASN A 59 -39.08 -9.90 -2.90
C ASN A 59 -39.77 -10.18 -1.56
N VAL A 60 -39.09 -9.94 -0.42
CA VAL A 60 -39.78 -10.01 0.88
C VAL A 60 -40.56 -8.73 1.16
N ILE A 61 -39.96 -7.58 0.87
CA ILE A 61 -40.53 -6.26 1.09
C ILE A 61 -40.46 -5.46 -0.21
N GLN A 62 -41.60 -4.98 -0.67
CA GLN A 62 -41.72 -4.02 -1.77
C GLN A 62 -42.16 -2.67 -1.23
N ILE A 63 -41.46 -1.60 -1.63
CA ILE A 63 -41.79 -0.23 -1.24
C ILE A 63 -42.12 0.58 -2.49
N ASP A 64 -43.33 1.12 -2.52
CA ASP A 64 -43.82 2.00 -3.58
C ASP A 64 -44.55 3.22 -2.99
N ALA A 65 -43.94 3.83 -1.97
CA ALA A 65 -44.49 4.98 -1.25
C ALA A 65 -43.38 5.92 -0.78
N ASN A 66 -43.74 7.21 -0.62
CA ASN A 66 -42.88 8.26 -0.08
C ASN A 66 -42.94 8.33 1.44
N ASP A 67 -41.93 8.96 2.05
CA ASP A 67 -41.87 9.20 3.50
C ASP A 67 -41.98 7.91 4.32
N VAL A 68 -41.34 6.84 3.85
CA VAL A 68 -41.40 5.51 4.47
C VAL A 68 -40.27 5.32 5.48
N THR A 69 -40.62 4.91 6.69
CA THR A 69 -39.67 4.43 7.70
C THR A 69 -39.86 2.94 7.93
N LEU A 70 -38.87 2.12 7.57
CA LEU A 70 -38.86 0.67 7.77
C LEU A 70 -37.88 0.28 8.88
N ILE A 71 -38.35 -0.46 9.88
CA ILE A 71 -37.54 -0.94 11.01
C ILE A 71 -37.61 -2.47 11.07
N ILE A 72 -36.47 -3.14 10.99
CA ILE A 72 -36.36 -4.60 11.14
C ILE A 72 -35.74 -4.90 12.49
N ASN A 73 -36.45 -5.66 13.33
CA ASN A 73 -36.00 -5.97 14.69
C ASN A 73 -34.84 -6.98 14.74
N LYS A 74 -34.10 -6.97 15.86
CA LYS A 74 -32.87 -7.74 16.04
C LYS A 74 -33.01 -9.25 15.84
N ASP A 75 -34.13 -9.81 16.27
CA ASP A 75 -34.37 -11.25 16.23
C ASP A 75 -35.13 -11.69 14.95
N VAL A 76 -35.18 -10.81 13.93
CA VAL A 76 -35.88 -11.07 12.67
C VAL A 76 -34.89 -11.52 11.60
N GLU A 77 -35.28 -12.55 10.85
CA GLU A 77 -34.63 -12.98 9.61
C GLU A 77 -35.57 -12.80 8.41
N LEU A 78 -35.10 -12.09 7.40
CA LEU A 78 -35.73 -11.90 6.11
C LEU A 78 -34.88 -12.59 5.04
N LYS A 79 -35.46 -13.54 4.31
CA LYS A 79 -34.76 -14.33 3.30
C LYS A 79 -35.44 -14.30 1.94
N SER A 80 -34.69 -14.14 0.85
CA SER A 80 -35.18 -14.30 -0.53
C SER A 80 -34.11 -14.91 -1.45
N ASP A 81 -34.50 -15.64 -2.50
CA ASP A 81 -33.57 -15.96 -3.58
C ASP A 81 -33.35 -14.75 -4.51
N GLU A 82 -34.32 -13.83 -4.57
CA GLU A 82 -34.28 -12.52 -5.24
C GLU A 82 -33.84 -11.40 -4.26
N HIS A 83 -34.32 -10.16 -4.43
CA HIS A 83 -34.01 -9.07 -3.51
C HIS A 83 -34.79 -9.22 -2.20
N VAL A 84 -34.22 -8.89 -1.05
CA VAL A 84 -35.01 -8.93 0.20
C VAL A 84 -35.89 -7.69 0.32
N ILE A 85 -35.29 -6.50 0.14
CA ILE A 85 -36.00 -5.22 0.12
C ILE A 85 -35.82 -4.60 -1.28
N TYR A 86 -36.93 -4.23 -1.91
CA TYR A 86 -36.94 -3.66 -3.25
C TYR A 86 -37.80 -2.40 -3.33
N THR A 87 -37.31 -1.35 -4.01
CA THR A 87 -38.10 -0.15 -4.33
C THR A 87 -38.35 -0.05 -5.83
N TYR A 88 -39.57 0.29 -6.26
CA TYR A 88 -39.94 0.37 -7.69
C TYR A 88 -39.88 1.75 -8.30
N ASN A 89 -40.10 2.79 -7.49
CA ASN A 89 -40.19 4.16 -7.93
C ASN A 89 -39.16 5.02 -7.20
N SER A 90 -39.00 6.25 -7.65
CA SER A 90 -38.26 7.25 -6.86
C SER A 90 -38.99 7.49 -5.55
N ILE A 91 -38.24 7.49 -4.45
CA ILE A 91 -38.80 7.64 -3.10
C ILE A 91 -38.16 8.85 -2.42
N ASP A 92 -39.00 9.70 -1.84
CA ASP A 92 -38.60 10.79 -0.97
C ASP A 92 -38.51 10.30 0.49
N ASN A 93 -37.49 10.76 1.24
CA ASN A 93 -37.34 10.52 2.67
C ASN A 93 -37.41 9.04 3.11
N LEU A 94 -36.89 8.10 2.30
CA LEU A 94 -36.83 6.69 2.68
C LEU A 94 -35.87 6.50 3.86
N SER A 95 -36.31 5.87 4.95
CA SER A 95 -35.46 5.49 6.06
C SER A 95 -35.57 3.99 6.35
N ILE A 96 -34.46 3.25 6.21
CA ILE A 96 -34.41 1.83 6.55
C ILE A 96 -33.45 1.62 7.72
N THR A 97 -33.92 1.01 8.80
CA THR A 97 -33.09 0.57 9.93
C THR A 97 -33.13 -0.94 10.05
N ASN A 98 -32.04 -1.62 9.70
CA ASN A 98 -31.91 -3.06 9.84
C ASN A 98 -31.18 -3.44 11.14
N LYS A 99 -31.86 -4.08 12.10
CA LYS A 99 -31.22 -4.64 13.30
C LYS A 99 -31.08 -6.16 13.25
N GLY A 100 -31.78 -6.81 12.32
CA GLY A 100 -31.85 -8.27 12.18
C GLY A 100 -30.97 -8.80 11.06
N ASN A 101 -31.42 -9.88 10.42
CA ASN A 101 -30.73 -10.55 9.32
C ASN A 101 -31.50 -10.35 8.00
N ILE A 102 -30.83 -9.79 7.00
CA ILE A 102 -31.32 -9.68 5.62
C ILE A 102 -30.46 -10.62 4.76
N ILE A 103 -31.05 -11.63 4.14
CA ILE A 103 -30.34 -12.67 3.41
C ILE A 103 -30.93 -12.83 2.01
N SER A 104 -30.23 -12.34 0.99
CA SER A 104 -30.47 -12.69 -0.41
C SER A 104 -29.50 -13.79 -0.83
N GLU A 105 -29.97 -14.86 -1.48
CA GLU A 105 -29.09 -15.93 -1.95
C GLU A 105 -28.49 -15.65 -3.34
N ASN A 106 -29.22 -14.99 -4.26
CA ASN A 106 -28.74 -14.77 -5.64
C ASN A 106 -28.70 -13.29 -6.09
N LYS A 107 -29.27 -12.36 -5.31
CA LYS A 107 -29.42 -10.93 -5.68
C LYS A 107 -29.00 -10.03 -4.52
N ASN A 108 -29.62 -8.85 -4.41
CA ASN A 108 -29.19 -7.82 -3.46
C ASN A 108 -29.94 -7.96 -2.15
N GLY A 109 -29.28 -7.70 -1.01
CA GLY A 109 -29.98 -7.59 0.27
C GLY A 109 -31.01 -6.45 0.23
N ILE A 110 -30.55 -5.23 -0.09
CA ILE A 110 -31.39 -4.05 -0.31
C ILE A 110 -31.15 -3.54 -1.73
N ASN A 111 -32.20 -3.38 -2.53
CA ASN A 111 -32.15 -2.79 -3.86
C ASN A 111 -33.08 -1.58 -3.96
N ILE A 112 -32.48 -0.43 -4.28
CA ILE A 112 -33.19 0.81 -4.53
C ILE A 112 -33.00 1.15 -6.01
N SER A 113 -33.98 0.78 -6.82
CA SER A 113 -33.85 0.76 -8.28
C SER A 113 -33.91 2.15 -8.94
N ASN A 114 -34.37 3.16 -8.20
CA ASN A 114 -34.55 4.52 -8.69
C ASN A 114 -33.89 5.56 -7.78
N ASN A 115 -33.90 6.82 -8.21
CA ASN A 115 -33.31 7.92 -7.45
C ASN A 115 -34.01 8.09 -6.09
N LEU A 116 -33.20 8.35 -5.08
CA LEU A 116 -33.67 8.80 -3.79
C LEU A 116 -33.58 10.32 -3.71
N TYR A 117 -34.59 10.93 -3.14
CA TYR A 117 -34.61 12.36 -2.86
C TYR A 117 -34.74 12.60 -1.37
N ASN A 118 -34.42 13.84 -0.96
CA ASN A 118 -34.73 14.37 0.35
C ASN A 118 -34.22 13.49 1.51
N ASN A 119 -32.90 13.53 1.78
CA ASN A 119 -32.29 12.96 2.99
C ASN A 119 -32.65 11.49 3.30
N SER A 120 -32.72 10.64 2.28
CA SER A 120 -32.93 9.21 2.48
C SER A 120 -31.77 8.58 3.27
N SER A 121 -32.05 7.52 4.02
CA SER A 121 -31.07 6.89 4.91
C SER A 121 -31.22 5.38 5.01
N ILE A 122 -30.10 4.68 5.09
CA ILE A 122 -30.04 3.25 5.43
C ILE A 122 -29.06 3.08 6.59
N ILE A 123 -29.53 2.51 7.69
CA ILE A 123 -28.73 2.20 8.87
C ILE A 123 -28.75 0.69 9.06
N ASN A 124 -27.60 0.04 8.87
CA ASN A 124 -27.40 -1.36 9.19
C ASN A 124 -26.80 -1.47 10.60
N GLU A 125 -27.51 -2.11 11.52
CA GLU A 125 -27.07 -2.50 12.86
C GLU A 125 -26.95 -4.03 13.01
N GLY A 126 -27.41 -4.79 12.00
CA GLY A 126 -27.45 -6.25 12.01
C GLY A 126 -26.57 -6.88 10.92
N PHE A 127 -27.11 -7.90 10.27
CA PHE A 127 -26.44 -8.67 9.23
C PHE A 127 -27.14 -8.49 7.88
N ILE A 128 -26.37 -8.27 6.81
CA ILE A 128 -26.83 -8.27 5.42
C ILE A 128 -25.96 -9.22 4.61
N LYS A 129 -26.58 -10.16 3.91
CA LYS A 129 -25.94 -11.02 2.91
C LYS A 129 -26.64 -10.88 1.56
N GLY A 130 -25.87 -10.82 0.48
CA GLY A 130 -26.38 -10.86 -0.88
C GLY A 130 -25.25 -11.01 -1.90
N LYS A 131 -25.59 -11.09 -3.18
CA LYS A 131 -24.66 -10.76 -4.27
C LYS A 131 -24.13 -9.34 -4.09
N ILE A 132 -25.06 -8.41 -3.84
CA ILE A 132 -24.77 -7.04 -3.38
C ILE A 132 -25.41 -6.84 -2.02
N GLY A 133 -24.71 -6.25 -1.06
CA GLY A 133 -25.30 -5.94 0.24
C GLY A 133 -26.40 -4.88 0.11
N ILE A 134 -26.00 -3.68 -0.30
CA ILE A 134 -26.87 -2.52 -0.54
C ILE A 134 -26.57 -1.97 -1.93
N ASP A 135 -27.58 -1.94 -2.79
CA ASP A 135 -27.51 -1.38 -4.14
C ASP A 135 -28.50 -0.22 -4.23
N ALA A 136 -28.02 0.99 -4.51
CA ALA A 136 -28.86 2.14 -4.73
C ALA A 136 -28.50 2.85 -6.03
N TYR A 137 -29.52 3.32 -6.75
CA TYR A 137 -29.31 3.98 -8.03
C TYR A 137 -28.56 5.32 -7.87
N GLY A 138 -28.90 6.12 -6.86
CA GLY A 138 -28.24 7.40 -6.59
C GLY A 138 -29.12 8.38 -5.82
N GLY A 139 -28.66 9.62 -5.73
CA GLY A 139 -29.39 10.74 -5.14
C GLY A 139 -28.97 11.07 -3.71
N ASP A 140 -29.93 11.57 -2.93
CA ASP A 140 -29.70 12.07 -1.57
C ASP A 140 -29.79 10.95 -0.54
N ILE A 141 -28.74 10.14 -0.42
CA ILE A 141 -28.72 8.97 0.48
C ILE A 141 -27.53 8.97 1.43
N ASN A 142 -27.82 8.74 2.72
CA ASN A 142 -26.82 8.42 3.73
C ASN A 142 -26.86 6.93 4.08
N ILE A 143 -25.72 6.25 4.07
CA ILE A 143 -25.63 4.83 4.43
C ILE A 143 -24.68 4.68 5.60
N VAL A 144 -25.12 4.01 6.66
CA VAL A 144 -24.31 3.72 7.85
C VAL A 144 -24.30 2.22 8.12
N ASN A 145 -23.14 1.58 8.00
CA ASN A 145 -22.91 0.22 8.50
C ASN A 145 -22.32 0.30 9.92
N SER A 146 -23.12 0.06 10.94
CA SER A 146 -22.78 0.30 12.35
C SER A 146 -21.68 -0.63 12.87
N LYS A 147 -21.09 -0.29 14.02
CA LYS A 147 -19.86 -0.92 14.55
C LYS A 147 -19.90 -2.45 14.66
N ASP A 148 -21.05 -3.01 15.05
CA ASP A 148 -21.22 -4.46 15.21
C ASP A 148 -21.92 -5.10 14.00
N ALA A 149 -22.26 -4.28 13.00
CA ALA A 149 -22.97 -4.72 11.81
C ALA A 149 -22.01 -5.35 10.78
N ILE A 150 -22.55 -6.28 10.00
CA ILE A 150 -21.79 -7.05 9.00
C ILE A 150 -22.55 -7.00 7.68
N ILE A 151 -21.81 -6.73 6.60
CA ILE A 151 -22.26 -6.93 5.23
C ILE A 151 -21.37 -8.01 4.61
N GLU A 152 -21.97 -9.08 4.09
CA GLU A 152 -21.30 -10.11 3.29
C GLU A 152 -21.82 -10.03 1.86
N ALA A 153 -20.91 -9.80 0.91
CA ALA A 153 -21.28 -9.70 -0.50
C ALA A 153 -20.34 -10.46 -1.43
N GLU A 154 -20.87 -10.90 -2.57
CA GLU A 154 -20.08 -11.57 -3.60
C GLU A 154 -19.42 -10.56 -4.55
N THR A 155 -20.15 -9.50 -4.92
CA THR A 155 -19.68 -8.50 -5.90
C THR A 155 -19.47 -7.14 -5.27
N GLU A 156 -20.47 -6.58 -4.58
CA GLU A 156 -20.34 -5.27 -3.93
C GLU A 156 -20.99 -5.21 -2.55
N GLY A 157 -20.31 -4.62 -1.57
CA GLY A 157 -20.90 -4.44 -0.24
C GLY A 157 -21.96 -3.33 -0.25
N ILE A 158 -21.54 -2.15 -0.68
CA ILE A 158 -22.41 -0.98 -0.88
C ILE A 158 -22.10 -0.40 -2.27
N ARG A 159 -23.13 -0.24 -3.10
CA ARG A 159 -22.99 0.34 -4.44
C ARG A 159 -23.96 1.49 -4.65
N ILE A 160 -23.44 2.61 -5.16
CA ILE A 160 -24.20 3.73 -5.71
C ILE A 160 -23.96 3.81 -7.22
N GLN A 161 -24.96 3.45 -8.01
CA GLN A 161 -24.82 3.21 -9.46
C GLN A 161 -24.65 4.48 -10.30
N GLU A 162 -25.14 5.64 -9.83
CA GLU A 162 -25.03 6.92 -10.52
C GLU A 162 -24.27 7.94 -9.68
N SER A 163 -24.96 8.85 -9.00
CA SER A 163 -24.33 9.96 -8.30
C SER A 163 -24.78 10.04 -6.85
N MET A 164 -23.81 10.15 -5.94
CA MET A 164 -24.00 10.72 -4.62
C MET A 164 -23.71 12.22 -4.71
N GLN A 165 -24.58 13.06 -4.16
CA GLN A 165 -24.50 14.53 -4.24
C GLN A 165 -24.68 15.14 -2.86
N GLY A 166 -24.49 16.46 -2.74
CA GLY A 166 -24.62 17.19 -1.49
C GLY A 166 -23.72 16.66 -0.36
N THR A 167 -24.14 16.88 0.88
CA THR A 167 -23.39 16.45 2.07
C THR A 167 -23.63 14.98 2.43
N ASN A 168 -24.03 14.15 1.48
CA ASN A 168 -24.37 12.76 1.70
C ASN A 168 -23.12 11.91 1.93
N SER A 169 -23.28 10.83 2.70
CA SER A 169 -22.16 10.02 3.13
C SER A 169 -22.45 8.52 3.20
N ILE A 170 -21.42 7.74 2.89
CA ILE A 170 -21.35 6.32 3.22
C ILE A 170 -20.36 6.17 4.37
N LYS A 171 -20.83 5.69 5.52
CA LYS A 171 -20.00 5.45 6.71
C LYS A 171 -19.97 3.96 7.07
N ASN A 172 -18.80 3.34 6.96
CA ASN A 172 -18.58 1.97 7.45
C ASN A 172 -17.90 2.01 8.82
N LEU A 173 -18.62 1.67 9.89
CA LEU A 173 -18.10 1.48 11.25
C LEU A 173 -17.86 -0.02 11.56
N GLY A 174 -18.58 -0.90 10.87
CA GLY A 174 -18.62 -2.34 11.11
C GLY A 174 -17.67 -3.14 10.23
N LYS A 175 -18.18 -4.26 9.70
CA LYS A 175 -17.44 -5.12 8.78
C LYS A 175 -18.13 -5.20 7.42
N ILE A 176 -17.34 -5.15 6.36
CA ILE A 176 -17.77 -5.48 5.00
C ILE A 176 -16.82 -6.57 4.50
N ASN A 177 -17.36 -7.75 4.22
CA ASN A 177 -16.63 -8.89 3.69
C ASN A 177 -17.04 -9.10 2.24
N ILE A 178 -16.07 -9.09 1.33
CA ILE A 178 -16.29 -9.35 -0.09
C ILE A 178 -15.63 -10.67 -0.46
N SER A 179 -16.39 -11.57 -1.08
CA SER A 179 -15.92 -12.88 -1.55
C SER A 179 -16.26 -13.07 -3.03
N SER A 180 -15.37 -12.63 -3.92
CA SER A 180 -15.58 -12.69 -5.38
C SER A 180 -15.09 -13.99 -5.99
N ASN A 181 -15.88 -14.55 -6.91
CA ASN A 181 -15.59 -15.78 -7.65
C ASN A 181 -15.28 -15.55 -9.14
N GLY A 182 -14.98 -14.32 -9.56
CA GLY A 182 -14.47 -14.06 -10.92
C GLY A 182 -15.16 -12.98 -11.74
N SER A 183 -15.85 -12.02 -11.12
CA SER A 183 -16.32 -10.83 -11.85
C SER A 183 -15.25 -9.73 -11.88
N GLU A 184 -15.02 -9.15 -13.05
CA GLU A 184 -14.28 -7.89 -13.19
C GLU A 184 -14.93 -6.79 -12.31
N GLY A 185 -14.12 -6.04 -11.56
CA GLY A 185 -14.55 -4.80 -10.90
C GLY A 185 -15.27 -4.94 -9.55
N THR A 186 -15.04 -6.03 -8.82
CA THR A 186 -15.62 -6.27 -7.48
C THR A 186 -15.14 -5.22 -6.47
N SER A 187 -16.03 -4.57 -5.71
CA SER A 187 -15.68 -3.47 -4.79
C SER A 187 -16.43 -3.54 -3.46
N ALA A 188 -15.79 -3.34 -2.30
CA ALA A 188 -16.53 -3.34 -1.03
C ALA A 188 -17.46 -2.14 -0.87
N ILE A 189 -17.00 -0.96 -1.29
CA ILE A 189 -17.83 0.24 -1.46
C ILE A 189 -17.55 0.80 -2.84
N GLU A 190 -18.59 1.01 -3.64
CA GLU A 190 -18.50 1.65 -4.95
C GLU A 190 -19.44 2.83 -5.07
N VAL A 191 -18.92 3.97 -5.52
CA VAL A 191 -19.72 5.12 -5.93
C VAL A 191 -19.24 5.60 -7.29
N LYS A 192 -20.11 5.55 -8.30
CA LYS A 192 -19.74 5.94 -9.66
C LYS A 192 -19.45 7.44 -9.76
N LYS A 193 -20.22 8.30 -9.09
CA LYS A 193 -19.98 9.75 -9.09
C LYS A 193 -20.23 10.37 -7.72
N MET A 194 -19.27 11.16 -7.23
CA MET A 194 -19.30 11.86 -5.95
C MET A 194 -19.14 13.35 -6.19
N ASN A 195 -20.18 14.13 -5.85
CA ASN A 195 -20.16 15.58 -5.98
C ASN A 195 -20.56 16.30 -4.69
N ASP A 196 -20.30 17.60 -4.66
CA ASP A 196 -20.86 18.60 -3.74
C ASP A 196 -20.62 18.30 -2.25
N ASN A 197 -19.39 17.96 -1.89
CA ASN A 197 -18.94 17.60 -0.52
C ASN A 197 -19.42 16.23 -0.03
N SER A 198 -19.81 15.34 -0.94
CA SER A 198 -20.16 13.96 -0.57
C SER A 198 -18.94 13.19 -0.06
N SER A 199 -19.15 12.15 0.75
CA SER A 199 -18.04 11.42 1.37
C SER A 199 -18.23 9.91 1.49
N ILE A 200 -17.12 9.17 1.38
CA ILE A 200 -17.02 7.78 1.83
C ILE A 200 -16.04 7.76 3.00
N ILE A 201 -16.49 7.24 4.14
CA ILE A 201 -15.70 7.17 5.38
C ILE A 201 -15.69 5.72 5.87
N ASN A 202 -14.52 5.06 5.78
CA ASN A 202 -14.31 3.76 6.40
C ASN A 202 -13.65 3.94 7.77
N GLU A 203 -14.33 3.63 8.87
CA GLU A 203 -13.79 3.54 10.24
C GLU A 203 -13.73 2.08 10.74
N GLY A 204 -14.37 1.15 10.01
CA GLY A 204 -14.48 -0.27 10.34
C GLY A 204 -13.43 -1.13 9.65
N ASN A 205 -13.82 -2.36 9.28
CA ASN A 205 -12.97 -3.29 8.56
C ASN A 205 -13.59 -3.63 7.20
N ILE A 206 -12.79 -3.54 6.15
CA ILE A 206 -13.10 -4.07 4.82
C ILE A 206 -12.17 -5.26 4.60
N ASN A 207 -12.76 -6.43 4.39
CA ASN A 207 -12.03 -7.67 4.14
C ASN A 207 -12.33 -8.13 2.72
N LEU A 208 -11.29 -8.18 1.91
CA LEU A 208 -11.34 -8.59 0.53
C LEU A 208 -10.86 -10.02 0.42
N LYS A 209 -11.62 -10.85 -0.29
CA LYS A 209 -11.23 -12.20 -0.63
C LYS A 209 -11.66 -12.47 -2.05
N ASN A 210 -10.69 -12.79 -2.90
CA ASN A 210 -10.97 -13.22 -4.26
C ASN A 210 -10.51 -14.67 -4.42
N THR A 211 -11.49 -15.53 -4.72
CA THR A 211 -11.36 -16.98 -4.89
C THR A 211 -11.40 -17.40 -6.36
N SER A 212 -11.40 -16.42 -7.29
CA SER A 212 -11.24 -16.70 -8.71
C SER A 212 -9.88 -17.32 -8.99
N SER A 213 -9.86 -18.30 -9.91
CA SER A 213 -8.62 -18.83 -10.48
C SER A 213 -8.12 -18.02 -11.68
N GLU A 214 -8.88 -17.01 -12.11
CA GLU A 214 -8.55 -16.18 -13.28
C GLU A 214 -7.60 -15.04 -12.91
N ASN A 215 -6.52 -14.91 -13.68
CA ASN A 215 -5.40 -13.99 -13.37
C ASN A 215 -5.74 -12.48 -13.49
N ASP A 216 -6.90 -12.13 -14.05
CA ASP A 216 -7.26 -10.75 -14.40
C ASP A 216 -8.33 -10.15 -13.50
N THR A 217 -8.68 -10.83 -12.40
CA THR A 217 -9.76 -10.36 -11.54
C THR A 217 -9.26 -9.34 -10.53
N ILE A 218 -9.92 -8.17 -10.55
CA ILE A 218 -9.60 -7.02 -9.71
C ILE A 218 -10.60 -6.96 -8.56
N ILE A 219 -10.08 -6.88 -7.33
CA ILE A 219 -10.87 -6.66 -6.12
C ILE A 219 -10.46 -5.35 -5.45
N ILE A 220 -11.45 -4.53 -5.09
CA ILE A 220 -11.24 -3.16 -4.62
C ILE A 220 -11.86 -2.98 -3.23
N GLY A 221 -11.15 -2.31 -2.33
CA GLY A 221 -11.72 -1.88 -1.04
C GLY A 221 -12.78 -0.80 -1.23
N ILE A 222 -12.34 0.38 -1.70
CA ILE A 222 -13.21 1.52 -1.96
C ILE A 222 -12.98 2.02 -3.39
N ARG A 223 -14.05 2.16 -4.17
CA ARG A 223 -14.04 2.68 -5.54
C ARG A 223 -14.87 3.96 -5.63
N ALA A 224 -14.25 5.04 -6.14
CA ALA A 224 -14.90 6.31 -6.44
C ALA A 224 -14.52 6.80 -7.84
N ASP A 225 -15.44 6.75 -8.81
CA ASP A 225 -15.07 6.94 -10.23
C ASP A 225 -14.96 8.40 -10.69
N TYR A 226 -15.70 9.31 -10.07
CA TYR A 226 -15.61 10.75 -10.30
C TYR A 226 -15.69 11.45 -8.95
N LEU A 227 -14.55 11.89 -8.43
CA LEU A 227 -14.46 12.56 -7.14
C LEU A 227 -14.27 14.07 -7.38
N ASN A 228 -15.31 14.88 -7.20
CA ASN A 228 -15.24 16.32 -7.49
C ASN A 228 -15.91 17.18 -6.41
N ASN A 229 -15.84 18.50 -6.59
CA ASN A 229 -16.54 19.50 -5.77
C ASN A 229 -16.33 19.28 -4.27
N SER A 230 -15.07 19.18 -3.86
CA SER A 230 -14.65 18.96 -2.45
C SER A 230 -15.14 17.64 -1.83
N SER A 231 -15.57 16.67 -2.65
CA SER A 231 -15.89 15.32 -2.17
C SER A 231 -14.65 14.58 -1.66
N SER A 232 -14.87 13.59 -0.80
CA SER A 232 -13.75 12.90 -0.13
C SER A 232 -13.92 11.40 0.05
N VAL A 233 -12.81 10.68 -0.03
CA VAL A 233 -12.70 9.29 0.41
C VAL A 233 -11.68 9.24 1.55
N ILE A 234 -12.11 8.78 2.72
CA ILE A 234 -11.31 8.76 3.94
C ILE A 234 -11.31 7.35 4.54
N ASN A 235 -10.13 6.72 4.61
CA ASN A 235 -9.92 5.45 5.30
C ASN A 235 -9.31 5.67 6.69
N ASN A 236 -10.13 5.65 7.73
CA ASN A 236 -9.75 5.60 9.15
C ASN A 236 -9.70 4.16 9.72
N GLY A 237 -10.20 3.19 8.96
CA GLY A 237 -10.30 1.77 9.34
C GLY A 237 -9.23 0.91 8.69
N ASN A 238 -9.50 -0.40 8.61
CA ASN A 238 -8.61 -1.35 7.95
C ASN A 238 -9.19 -1.79 6.61
N ILE A 239 -8.33 -1.91 5.60
CA ILE A 239 -8.63 -2.58 4.32
C ILE A 239 -7.62 -3.71 4.16
N ASN A 240 -8.09 -4.96 4.21
CA ASN A 240 -7.23 -6.15 4.21
C ASN A 240 -7.59 -7.08 3.06
N ASP A 241 -6.59 -7.71 2.45
CA ASP A 241 -6.76 -8.86 1.57
C ASP A 241 -6.51 -10.16 2.36
N LEU A 242 -7.55 -10.98 2.50
CA LEU A 242 -7.53 -12.25 3.26
C LEU A 242 -7.06 -13.42 2.38
N ASN A 243 -5.89 -13.27 1.77
CA ASN A 243 -5.23 -14.26 0.90
C ASN A 243 -5.99 -14.54 -0.40
N SER A 244 -6.18 -13.52 -1.23
CA SER A 244 -6.69 -13.70 -2.59
C SER A 244 -5.75 -14.54 -3.45
N GLU A 245 -6.27 -15.58 -4.12
CA GLU A 245 -5.47 -16.45 -4.98
C GLU A 245 -5.35 -15.84 -6.39
N ASN A 246 -4.13 -15.47 -6.80
CA ASN A 246 -3.80 -15.03 -8.17
C ASN A 246 -4.43 -13.69 -8.64
N ASN A 247 -4.70 -12.75 -7.73
CA ASN A 247 -5.50 -11.56 -8.05
C ASN A 247 -4.75 -10.23 -7.97
N PHE A 248 -5.40 -9.20 -8.52
CA PHE A 248 -4.99 -7.81 -8.39
C PHE A 248 -5.86 -7.11 -7.33
N SER A 249 -5.25 -6.75 -6.21
CA SER A 249 -5.94 -6.11 -5.08
C SER A 249 -5.65 -4.63 -5.03
N ILE A 250 -6.69 -3.81 -4.86
CA ILE A 250 -6.58 -2.35 -4.73
C ILE A 250 -7.28 -1.92 -3.44
N GLY A 251 -6.61 -1.13 -2.60
CA GLY A 251 -7.19 -0.63 -1.36
C GLY A 251 -8.22 0.46 -1.63
N ILE A 252 -7.76 1.54 -2.26
CA ILE A 252 -8.63 2.62 -2.68
C ILE A 252 -8.36 2.92 -4.15
N PHE A 253 -9.41 2.91 -4.96
CA PHE A 253 -9.40 3.33 -6.35
C PHE A 253 -10.21 4.61 -6.50
N ALA A 254 -9.58 5.65 -7.04
CA ALA A 254 -10.25 6.90 -7.35
C ALA A 254 -9.92 7.37 -8.77
N LYS A 255 -10.95 7.53 -9.58
CA LYS A 255 -10.84 8.06 -10.94
C LYS A 255 -11.32 9.50 -10.99
N SER A 256 -10.71 10.27 -11.91
CA SER A 256 -11.07 11.66 -12.20
C SER A 256 -11.28 12.54 -10.95
N GLN A 257 -10.20 12.87 -10.25
CA GLN A 257 -10.22 13.70 -9.04
C GLN A 257 -10.00 15.17 -9.39
N GLN A 258 -10.95 16.03 -8.99
CA GLN A 258 -11.07 17.42 -9.43
C GLN A 258 -11.64 18.31 -8.33
N ASP A 259 -11.58 19.63 -8.53
CA ASP A 259 -12.23 20.65 -7.70
C ASP A 259 -12.07 20.45 -6.18
N ASN A 260 -10.82 20.40 -5.69
CA ASN A 260 -10.46 20.18 -4.27
C ASN A 260 -10.84 18.81 -3.70
N ALA A 261 -10.94 17.78 -4.55
CA ALA A 261 -11.14 16.40 -4.11
C ALA A 261 -10.05 15.92 -3.14
N LYS A 262 -10.43 15.01 -2.24
CA LYS A 262 -9.53 14.48 -1.20
C LYS A 262 -9.56 12.96 -1.12
N LEU A 263 -8.37 12.37 -1.20
CA LEU A 263 -8.15 10.93 -1.04
C LEU A 263 -7.20 10.72 0.12
N ILE A 264 -7.69 10.19 1.25
CA ILE A 264 -6.92 10.14 2.50
C ILE A 264 -6.94 8.74 3.09
N ASN A 265 -5.77 8.13 3.25
CA ASN A 265 -5.57 6.97 4.12
C ASN A 265 -5.00 7.41 5.47
N LYS A 266 -5.72 7.19 6.56
CA LYS A 266 -5.30 7.52 7.93
C LYS A 266 -4.95 6.31 8.80
N ASN A 267 -5.25 5.12 8.31
CA ASN A 267 -5.01 3.89 9.04
C ASN A 267 -4.45 2.84 8.07
N THR A 268 -4.92 1.59 8.11
CA THR A 268 -4.18 0.48 7.52
C THR A 268 -4.78 0.04 6.18
N ILE A 269 -3.92 -0.10 5.17
CA ILE A 269 -4.17 -0.88 3.96
C ILE A 269 -3.11 -1.98 3.91
N PHE A 270 -3.52 -3.24 3.95
CA PHE A 270 -2.60 -4.38 4.10
C PHE A 270 -2.89 -5.50 3.11
N PHE A 271 -1.97 -5.70 2.16
CA PHE A 271 -1.99 -6.74 1.14
C PHE A 271 -0.65 -7.49 1.14
N GLU A 272 -0.67 -8.74 1.58
CA GLU A 272 0.42 -9.68 1.42
C GLU A 272 -0.17 -10.91 0.72
N ASN A 273 0.40 -11.33 -0.42
CA ASN A 273 0.01 -12.51 -1.23
C ASN A 273 -0.81 -12.29 -2.51
N SER A 274 -1.00 -11.05 -2.97
CA SER A 274 -1.61 -10.78 -4.28
C SER A 274 -0.59 -10.92 -5.43
N ASN A 275 -1.03 -11.13 -6.67
CA ASN A 275 -0.15 -11.11 -7.86
C ASN A 275 0.31 -9.69 -8.21
N ALA A 276 -0.57 -8.73 -7.93
CA ALA A 276 -0.32 -7.30 -7.95
C ALA A 276 -1.13 -6.67 -6.82
N ALA A 277 -0.58 -5.65 -6.17
CA ALA A 277 -1.23 -4.99 -5.04
C ALA A 277 -0.96 -3.49 -5.06
N ILE A 278 -2.02 -2.69 -5.06
CA ILE A 278 -1.91 -1.24 -4.95
C ILE A 278 -2.62 -0.76 -3.69
N GLY A 279 -1.93 0.04 -2.88
CA GLY A 279 -2.54 0.66 -1.71
C GLY A 279 -3.62 1.65 -2.15
N ILE A 280 -3.19 2.67 -2.90
CA ILE A 280 -4.07 3.70 -3.47
C ILE A 280 -3.77 3.86 -4.97
N LEU A 281 -4.78 3.65 -5.82
CA LEU A 281 -4.74 3.90 -7.26
C LEU A 281 -5.55 5.16 -7.60
N SER A 282 -4.89 6.12 -8.23
CA SER A 282 -5.50 7.35 -8.74
C SER A 282 -5.33 7.45 -10.26
N GLU A 283 -6.41 7.52 -11.04
CA GLU A 283 -6.29 7.55 -12.52
C GLU A 283 -6.11 8.93 -13.16
N TYR A 284 -6.47 9.99 -12.44
CA TYR A 284 -6.33 11.37 -12.90
C TYR A 284 -6.46 12.34 -11.72
N LEU A 285 -5.45 13.21 -11.53
CA LEU A 285 -5.41 14.25 -10.49
C LEU A 285 -5.41 15.65 -11.12
N ALA A 286 -6.36 16.50 -10.75
CA ALA A 286 -6.47 17.89 -11.23
C ALA A 286 -7.07 18.85 -10.19
N GLU A 287 -7.08 20.15 -10.50
CA GLU A 287 -7.85 21.22 -9.84
C GLU A 287 -7.76 21.20 -8.29
N ASP A 288 -6.55 21.41 -7.77
CA ASP A 288 -6.26 21.52 -6.32
C ASP A 288 -6.56 20.24 -5.51
N THR A 289 -6.49 19.06 -6.15
CA THR A 289 -6.67 17.77 -5.49
C THR A 289 -5.53 17.43 -4.52
N THR A 290 -5.89 16.78 -3.41
CA THR A 290 -4.94 16.25 -2.42
C THR A 290 -5.07 14.73 -2.27
N LEU A 291 -3.95 14.02 -2.41
CA LEU A 291 -3.81 12.62 -2.02
C LEU A 291 -2.89 12.55 -0.79
N SER A 292 -3.36 11.95 0.31
CA SER A 292 -2.60 11.85 1.55
C SER A 292 -2.57 10.44 2.11
N ASN A 293 -1.38 9.96 2.47
CA ASN A 293 -1.17 8.80 3.33
C ASN A 293 -0.64 9.26 4.70
N GLU A 294 -1.51 9.23 5.71
CA GLU A 294 -1.21 9.49 7.12
C GLU A 294 -1.08 8.19 7.93
N GLY A 295 -1.48 7.05 7.37
CA GLY A 295 -1.44 5.73 8.00
C GLY A 295 -0.43 4.77 7.38
N ASP A 296 -0.69 3.47 7.52
CA ASP A 296 0.19 2.40 7.06
C ASP A 296 -0.36 1.76 5.77
N ILE A 297 0.47 1.72 4.73
CA ILE A 297 0.22 0.96 3.51
C ILE A 297 1.28 -0.11 3.40
N THR A 298 0.89 -1.38 3.39
CA THR A 298 1.77 -2.51 3.10
C THR A 298 1.24 -3.28 1.91
N VAL A 299 2.02 -3.32 0.84
CA VAL A 299 1.69 -4.06 -0.38
C VAL A 299 2.86 -4.96 -0.80
N LYS A 300 2.63 -6.27 -0.79
CA LYS A 300 3.65 -7.25 -1.15
C LYS A 300 3.09 -8.28 -2.11
N ASN A 301 3.83 -8.50 -3.18
CA ASN A 301 3.55 -9.59 -4.10
C ASN A 301 3.76 -10.95 -3.44
N LYS A 302 2.99 -11.91 -3.92
CA LYS A 302 3.23 -13.32 -3.67
C LYS A 302 4.63 -13.72 -4.15
N GLU A 303 5.36 -14.47 -3.33
CA GLU A 303 6.68 -14.97 -3.72
C GLU A 303 6.66 -15.71 -5.07
N GLY A 304 7.66 -15.44 -5.92
CA GLY A 304 7.79 -16.08 -7.23
C GLY A 304 6.97 -15.45 -8.35
N THR A 305 6.15 -14.42 -8.08
CA THR A 305 5.55 -13.61 -9.15
C THR A 305 6.56 -12.61 -9.69
N LEU A 306 6.50 -12.34 -11.00
CA LEU A 306 7.42 -11.39 -11.63
C LEU A 306 7.20 -9.98 -11.05
N PRO A 307 8.27 -9.21 -10.81
CA PRO A 307 8.20 -7.78 -10.57
C PRO A 307 7.31 -7.11 -11.62
N ASN A 308 6.20 -6.51 -11.18
CA ASN A 308 5.38 -5.66 -12.04
C ASN A 308 5.25 -4.29 -11.38
N ASP A 309 5.15 -3.24 -12.20
CA ASP A 309 4.96 -1.88 -11.70
C ASP A 309 3.62 -1.71 -10.93
N TYR A 310 2.72 -2.68 -11.07
CA TYR A 310 1.40 -2.74 -10.40
C TYR A 310 1.48 -3.13 -8.92
N THR A 311 2.67 -3.11 -8.33
CA THR A 311 2.85 -3.28 -6.89
C THR A 311 3.35 -1.99 -6.27
N SER A 312 2.43 -1.16 -5.82
CA SER A 312 2.76 0.23 -5.45
C SER A 312 1.99 0.67 -4.22
N GLY A 313 2.65 1.37 -3.30
CA GLY A 313 1.93 2.01 -2.19
C GLY A 313 0.92 3.01 -2.72
N LEU A 314 1.43 3.98 -3.49
CA LEU A 314 0.64 4.94 -4.26
C LEU A 314 0.92 4.76 -5.75
N TYR A 315 -0.11 4.53 -6.55
CA TYR A 315 -0.02 4.43 -8.01
C TYR A 315 -0.87 5.53 -8.63
N ILE A 316 -0.28 6.41 -9.41
CA ILE A 316 -0.95 7.56 -10.00
C ILE A 316 -0.77 7.50 -11.52
N ILE A 317 -1.88 7.45 -12.23
CA ILE A 317 -1.97 7.66 -13.66
C ILE A 317 -2.37 9.12 -13.84
N ASN A 318 -1.65 9.86 -14.68
CA ASN A 318 -1.96 11.23 -15.08
C ASN A 318 -2.12 12.27 -13.96
N ILE A 319 -1.32 13.32 -14.05
CA ILE A 319 -1.51 14.55 -13.27
C ILE A 319 -1.69 15.67 -14.29
N ASP A 320 -2.77 16.44 -14.15
CA ASP A 320 -3.01 17.57 -15.04
C ASP A 320 -1.87 18.60 -14.92
N ARG A 321 -1.36 19.02 -16.07
CA ARG A 321 -0.22 19.93 -16.18
C ARG A 321 -0.54 21.30 -15.58
N ASN A 322 -1.78 21.74 -15.68
CA ASN A 322 -2.24 23.07 -15.27
C ASN A 322 -2.87 23.08 -13.87
N SER A 323 -2.76 21.98 -13.14
CA SER A 323 -3.38 21.81 -11.83
C SER A 323 -2.35 21.77 -10.72
N ASN A 324 -2.66 22.42 -9.59
CA ASN A 324 -1.89 22.19 -8.37
C ASN A 324 -2.33 20.84 -7.82
N VAL A 325 -1.37 19.97 -7.58
CA VAL A 325 -1.62 18.64 -7.02
C VAL A 325 -0.62 18.42 -5.90
N THR A 326 -1.13 17.99 -4.75
CA THR A 326 -0.31 17.68 -3.58
C THR A 326 -0.47 16.21 -3.22
N ILE A 327 0.66 15.50 -3.18
CA ILE A 327 0.76 14.11 -2.73
C ILE A 327 1.57 14.13 -1.44
N ASN A 328 0.94 13.75 -0.33
CA ASN A 328 1.55 13.75 1.00
C ASN A 328 1.70 12.33 1.52
N ASN A 329 2.87 11.99 2.05
CA ASN A 329 3.07 10.80 2.86
C ASN A 329 3.65 11.20 4.23
N SER A 330 2.83 11.20 5.27
CA SER A 330 3.26 11.34 6.66
C SER A 330 3.24 10.02 7.44
N GLY A 331 2.61 8.98 6.87
CA GLY A 331 2.59 7.63 7.41
C GLY A 331 3.70 6.74 6.84
N LYS A 332 3.48 5.42 6.87
CA LYS A 332 4.43 4.42 6.38
C LYS A 332 3.93 3.73 5.11
N ILE A 333 4.76 3.67 4.08
CA ILE A 333 4.56 2.84 2.90
C ILE A 333 5.62 1.73 2.91
N THR A 334 5.19 0.48 2.83
CA THR A 334 6.06 -0.69 2.61
C THR A 334 5.61 -1.39 1.34
N SER A 335 6.49 -1.48 0.34
CA SER A 335 6.16 -2.04 -0.97
C SER A 335 7.25 -2.99 -1.46
N SER A 336 6.85 -4.14 -2.01
CA SER A 336 7.81 -5.04 -2.65
C SER A 336 8.31 -4.56 -4.01
N GLN A 337 7.81 -3.43 -4.55
CA GLN A 337 8.31 -2.80 -5.78
C GLN A 337 8.44 -1.29 -5.60
N ASN A 338 7.35 -0.53 -5.77
CA ASN A 338 7.39 0.94 -5.76
C ASN A 338 6.69 1.53 -4.54
N GLY A 339 7.26 2.59 -3.95
CA GLY A 339 6.59 3.38 -2.92
C GLY A 339 5.52 4.27 -3.54
N ILE A 340 5.96 5.27 -4.30
CA ILE A 340 5.13 6.15 -5.12
C ILE A 340 5.50 5.92 -6.58
N PHE A 341 4.53 5.59 -7.42
CA PHE A 341 4.70 5.45 -8.85
C PHE A 341 3.75 6.34 -9.62
N ILE A 342 4.29 7.21 -10.47
CA ILE A 342 3.55 8.16 -11.30
C ILE A 342 3.83 7.86 -12.76
N LYS A 343 2.78 7.64 -13.55
CA LYS A 343 2.86 7.34 -14.98
C LYS A 343 1.91 8.27 -15.75
N ASN A 344 2.41 8.92 -16.80
CA ASN A 344 1.58 9.71 -17.72
C ASN A 344 1.61 9.07 -19.13
N PRO A 345 0.86 7.97 -19.35
CA PRO A 345 0.90 7.26 -20.61
C PRO A 345 0.20 8.07 -21.72
N ASN A 346 0.99 8.84 -22.47
CA ASN A 346 0.60 9.59 -23.67
C ASN A 346 -0.31 10.81 -23.41
N HIS A 347 0.17 11.99 -23.85
CA HIS A 347 -0.54 13.28 -23.96
C HIS A 347 -1.71 13.27 -24.96
N GLN A 348 -2.51 12.21 -24.99
CA GLN A 348 -3.87 12.35 -25.49
C GLN A 348 -4.57 13.15 -24.40
N GLU A 349 -4.74 14.46 -24.60
CA GLU A 349 -5.67 15.29 -23.86
C GLU A 349 -6.95 14.47 -23.67
N VAL A 350 -7.09 13.81 -22.51
CA VAL A 350 -8.37 13.27 -22.12
C VAL A 350 -9.17 14.51 -21.85
N SER A 351 -9.90 14.92 -22.88
CA SER A 351 -10.75 16.08 -22.94
C SER A 351 -11.98 15.84 -22.07
N PHE A 352 -11.75 15.59 -20.78
CA PHE A 352 -12.67 16.06 -19.77
C PHE A 352 -12.66 17.58 -19.93
N LYS A 353 -13.79 18.14 -20.38
CA LYS A 353 -14.02 19.57 -20.45
C LYS A 353 -14.02 20.15 -19.02
N ALA A 354 -12.86 20.16 -18.36
CA ALA A 354 -12.56 21.15 -17.36
C ALA A 354 -12.71 22.48 -18.10
N SER A 355 -13.71 23.25 -17.69
CA SER A 355 -13.90 24.61 -18.16
C SER A 355 -12.62 25.35 -17.77
N THR A 356 -11.70 25.51 -18.73
CA THR A 356 -10.49 26.33 -18.57
C THR A 356 -10.95 27.78 -18.43
N LYS A 357 -11.38 28.16 -17.23
CA LYS A 357 -11.38 29.55 -16.80
C LYS A 357 -9.91 29.90 -16.59
N GLY A 358 -9.35 30.48 -17.64
CA GLY A 358 -7.92 30.58 -17.83
C GLY A 358 -7.19 31.25 -16.67
N VAL A 359 -6.07 30.65 -16.28
CA VAL A 359 -4.83 31.35 -15.95
C VAL A 359 -3.69 30.43 -16.37
N SER A 360 -2.80 30.93 -17.24
CA SER A 360 -1.59 30.27 -17.72
C SER A 360 -0.42 30.39 -16.72
N THR A 361 -0.69 30.30 -15.42
CA THR A 361 0.36 30.25 -14.41
C THR A 361 0.82 28.80 -14.30
N PRO A 362 2.13 28.52 -14.30
CA PRO A 362 2.62 27.16 -14.11
C PRO A 362 2.10 26.63 -12.77
N ALA A 363 1.38 25.52 -12.81
CA ALA A 363 0.79 24.95 -11.62
C ALA A 363 1.83 24.13 -10.85
N ASN A 364 1.89 24.33 -9.53
CA ASN A 364 2.89 23.71 -8.67
C ASN A 364 2.44 22.30 -8.29
N LYS A 365 3.27 21.30 -8.58
CA LYS A 365 3.03 19.92 -8.19
C LYS A 365 3.98 19.58 -7.06
N LYS A 366 3.47 18.96 -6.00
CA LYS A 366 4.26 18.66 -4.80
C LYS A 366 4.11 17.22 -4.39
N ILE A 367 5.23 16.57 -4.11
CA ILE A 367 5.31 15.31 -3.36
C ILE A 367 6.04 15.64 -2.06
N ILE A 368 5.39 15.42 -0.92
CA ILE A 368 5.96 15.69 0.39
C ILE A 368 6.00 14.39 1.18
N ASN A 369 7.19 13.93 1.53
CA ASN A 369 7.40 12.80 2.41
C ASN A 369 7.87 13.30 3.78
N SER A 370 7.04 13.14 4.81
CA SER A 370 7.38 13.36 6.22
C SER A 370 7.33 12.07 7.05
N GLY A 371 6.99 10.94 6.41
CA GLY A 371 6.96 9.62 7.01
C GLY A 371 8.05 8.69 6.48
N SER A 372 7.71 7.42 6.26
CA SER A 372 8.66 6.42 5.76
C SER A 372 8.14 5.73 4.50
N ILE A 373 8.99 5.63 3.48
CA ILE A 373 8.74 4.85 2.27
C ILE A 373 9.84 3.80 2.15
N LEU A 374 9.45 2.53 2.30
CA LEU A 374 10.34 1.37 2.24
C LEU A 374 9.97 0.54 1.02
N ALA A 375 10.70 0.71 -0.07
CA ALA A 375 10.43 0.07 -1.35
C ALA A 375 11.65 -0.71 -1.86
N ASN A 376 11.42 -1.92 -2.39
CA ASN A 376 12.53 -2.74 -2.90
C ASN A 376 13.13 -2.20 -4.20
N SER A 377 12.31 -1.60 -5.07
CA SER A 377 12.75 -1.10 -6.38
C SER A 377 12.93 0.42 -6.32
N TYR A 378 11.82 1.16 -6.28
CA TYR A 378 11.86 2.62 -6.25
C TYR A 378 11.03 3.18 -5.09
N ALA A 379 11.63 4.00 -4.24
CA ALA A 379 10.87 4.80 -3.29
C ALA A 379 9.93 5.76 -4.03
N ILE A 380 10.45 6.39 -5.09
CA ILE A 380 9.68 7.29 -5.98
C ILE A 380 10.09 7.00 -7.42
N LYS A 381 9.11 6.73 -8.30
CA LYS A 381 9.34 6.52 -9.72
C LYS A 381 8.35 7.33 -10.53
N ILE A 382 8.86 8.23 -11.37
CA ILE A 382 8.07 9.09 -12.26
C ILE A 382 8.47 8.78 -13.70
N ILE A 383 7.49 8.33 -14.49
CA ILE A 383 7.64 8.09 -15.92
C ILE A 383 6.77 9.13 -16.65
N ASP A 384 7.31 10.34 -16.76
CA ASP A 384 6.85 11.35 -17.71
C ASP A 384 7.94 12.41 -17.88
N THR A 385 8.42 12.55 -19.11
CA THR A 385 9.46 13.51 -19.44
C THR A 385 8.96 14.95 -19.46
N ASN A 386 7.64 15.20 -19.34
CA ASN A 386 7.03 16.52 -19.51
C ASN A 386 6.48 17.12 -18.20
N PHE A 387 6.80 16.53 -17.05
CA PHE A 387 6.53 17.20 -15.77
C PHE A 387 7.39 18.47 -15.67
N GLU A 388 6.73 19.60 -15.46
CA GLU A 388 7.34 20.89 -15.14
C GLU A 388 6.89 21.34 -13.74
N ASN A 389 7.80 21.99 -13.02
CA ASN A 389 7.56 22.56 -11.69
C ASN A 389 7.06 21.54 -10.66
N LEU A 390 7.63 20.33 -10.69
CA LEU A 390 7.49 19.35 -9.62
C LEU A 390 8.51 19.63 -8.52
N THR A 391 8.04 19.76 -7.28
CA THR A 391 8.89 19.73 -6.09
C THR A 391 8.66 18.44 -5.33
N ILE A 392 9.73 17.71 -5.04
CA ILE A 392 9.75 16.57 -4.15
C ILE A 392 10.52 16.99 -2.91
N SER A 393 9.87 16.98 -1.74
CA SER A 393 10.50 17.24 -0.44
C SER A 393 10.50 15.97 0.39
N ASN A 394 11.68 15.54 0.83
CA ASN A 394 11.84 14.55 1.90
C ASN A 394 12.21 15.29 3.18
N GLU A 395 11.26 15.44 4.09
CA GLU A 395 11.38 16.28 5.29
C GLU A 395 12.36 15.68 6.33
N ILE A 396 12.67 16.48 7.35
CA ILE A 396 13.48 16.04 8.50
C ILE A 396 12.87 14.78 9.12
N ASP A 397 13.73 13.84 9.52
CA ASP A 397 13.40 12.51 10.07
C ASP A 397 12.67 11.55 9.11
N ALA A 398 12.27 12.01 7.91
CA ALA A 398 11.61 11.16 6.93
C ALA A 398 12.60 10.16 6.30
N VAL A 399 12.08 9.03 5.82
CA VAL A 399 12.88 7.95 5.25
C VAL A 399 12.40 7.61 3.84
N LEU A 400 13.34 7.57 2.89
CA LEU A 400 13.17 6.96 1.58
C LEU A 400 14.16 5.79 1.46
N SER A 401 13.66 4.58 1.26
CA SER A 401 14.47 3.41 0.95
C SER A 401 14.04 2.83 -0.38
N GLY A 402 15.00 2.68 -1.30
CA GLY A 402 14.78 2.37 -2.71
C GLY A 402 15.26 3.48 -3.64
N ASN A 403 15.26 3.20 -4.94
CA ASN A 403 15.75 4.13 -5.95
C ASN A 403 14.76 5.28 -6.19
N ILE A 404 15.22 6.37 -6.81
CA ILE A 404 14.45 7.58 -7.05
C ILE A 404 14.60 7.99 -8.52
N ARG A 405 13.49 7.99 -9.26
CA ARG A 405 13.43 8.53 -10.63
C ARG A 405 12.44 9.69 -10.65
N ALA A 406 12.96 10.90 -10.74
CA ALA A 406 12.20 12.17 -10.69
C ALA A 406 12.62 13.14 -11.81
N TYR A 407 13.10 12.59 -12.93
CA TYR A 407 13.51 13.37 -14.10
C TYR A 407 12.31 13.77 -14.98
N GLY A 408 12.36 14.98 -15.52
CA GLY A 408 11.33 15.54 -16.42
C GLY A 408 11.84 16.79 -17.16
N ASN A 409 10.94 17.71 -17.50
CA ASN A 409 11.31 19.01 -18.05
C ASN A 409 11.92 19.92 -16.97
N SER A 410 12.40 21.10 -17.37
CA SER A 410 13.13 22.02 -16.48
C SER A 410 12.38 22.38 -15.18
N ASN A 411 13.16 22.72 -14.14
CA ASN A 411 12.70 23.14 -12.81
C ASN A 411 12.10 22.04 -11.90
N ASN A 412 12.23 20.76 -12.24
CA ASN A 412 11.92 19.71 -11.27
C ASN A 412 12.99 19.69 -10.19
N LEU A 413 12.57 19.78 -8.94
CA LEU A 413 13.41 19.93 -7.77
C LEU A 413 13.18 18.80 -6.78
N PHE A 414 14.26 18.16 -6.37
CA PHE A 414 14.29 17.21 -5.27
C PHE A 414 15.07 17.83 -4.10
N GLU A 415 14.40 18.06 -2.99
CA GLU A 415 14.96 18.56 -1.73
C GLU A 415 14.95 17.43 -0.70
N ASN A 416 16.14 17.06 -0.20
CA ASN A 416 16.28 16.10 0.87
C ASN A 416 16.74 16.79 2.17
N HIS A 417 15.93 16.64 3.20
CA HIS A 417 16.23 16.98 4.60
C HIS A 417 16.22 15.76 5.52
N GLY A 418 15.83 14.59 5.01
CA GLY A 418 15.74 13.33 5.74
C GLY A 418 16.76 12.29 5.29
N ASN A 419 16.44 11.01 5.51
CA ASN A 419 17.32 9.88 5.22
C ASN A 419 16.95 9.21 3.89
N ILE A 420 17.96 8.94 3.05
CA ILE A 420 17.82 8.18 1.82
C ILE A 420 18.72 6.94 1.89
N TYR A 421 18.15 5.75 1.68
CA TYR A 421 18.84 4.47 1.64
C TYR A 421 18.73 3.85 0.24
N LEU A 422 19.80 3.96 -0.55
CA LEU A 422 19.82 3.51 -1.94
C LEU A 422 20.10 2.01 -2.05
N ASN A 423 19.50 1.38 -3.06
CA ASN A 423 19.84 0.01 -3.46
C ASN A 423 20.96 0.04 -4.51
N ILE A 424 21.48 -1.12 -4.91
CA ILE A 424 22.39 -1.21 -6.07
C ILE A 424 21.59 -1.78 -7.22
N ASN A 425 21.59 -1.10 -8.36
CA ASN A 425 21.00 -1.62 -9.57
C ASN A 425 21.94 -2.66 -10.20
N ASP A 426 21.59 -3.95 -10.08
CA ASP A 426 22.42 -5.04 -10.59
C ASP A 426 22.49 -5.11 -12.12
N SER A 427 21.56 -4.44 -12.81
CA SER A 427 21.42 -4.51 -14.27
C SER A 427 22.17 -3.42 -15.03
N LYS A 428 23.29 -2.89 -14.51
CA LYS A 428 24.21 -1.98 -15.24
C LYS A 428 24.82 -2.70 -16.46
N TYR A 429 24.01 -2.95 -17.48
CA TYR A 429 24.40 -3.55 -18.75
C TYR A 429 24.83 -2.43 -19.71
N SER A 430 26.13 -2.16 -19.73
CA SER A 430 26.87 -1.50 -20.83
C SER A 430 26.33 -0.17 -21.40
N SER A 431 27.08 0.90 -21.15
CA SER A 431 27.19 2.15 -21.92
C SER A 431 25.91 3.00 -22.10
N ASN A 432 25.88 4.13 -21.38
CA ASN A 432 25.07 5.33 -21.63
C ASN A 432 23.54 5.22 -21.48
N SER A 433 23.05 4.19 -20.79
CA SER A 433 21.66 4.11 -20.35
C SER A 433 21.46 5.03 -19.13
N TYR A 434 20.66 6.10 -19.27
CA TYR A 434 20.25 6.94 -18.13
C TYR A 434 19.45 6.17 -17.06
N GLU A 435 19.13 4.89 -17.28
CA GLU A 435 18.39 4.03 -16.35
C GLU A 435 19.29 3.35 -15.31
N ASP A 436 20.60 3.60 -15.38
CA ASP A 436 21.61 2.91 -14.57
C ASP A 436 21.86 3.60 -13.21
N TYR A 437 21.31 4.80 -12.98
CA TYR A 437 21.47 5.56 -11.73
C TYR A 437 20.34 5.30 -10.73
N GLU A 438 20.71 5.19 -9.45
CA GLU A 438 19.79 4.98 -8.34
C GLU A 438 18.98 6.24 -8.00
N ILE A 439 19.57 7.43 -8.14
CA ILE A 439 18.82 8.70 -8.16
C ILE A 439 19.00 9.35 -9.53
N PHE A 440 17.89 9.73 -10.16
CA PHE A 440 17.88 10.44 -11.45
C PHE A 440 16.89 11.62 -11.39
N THR A 441 17.41 12.85 -11.33
CA THR A 441 16.63 14.09 -11.17
C THR A 441 17.23 15.28 -11.93
N ASN A 442 16.48 16.37 -12.08
CA ASN A 442 16.99 17.60 -12.68
C ASN A 442 17.77 18.45 -11.68
N ASN A 443 17.15 18.81 -10.58
CA ASN A 443 17.78 19.55 -9.49
C ASN A 443 17.74 18.68 -8.24
N PHE A 444 18.86 18.62 -7.51
CA PHE A 444 18.99 17.86 -6.28
C PHE A 444 19.64 18.72 -5.20
N THR A 445 18.98 18.86 -4.06
CA THR A 445 19.51 19.53 -2.88
C THR A 445 19.52 18.56 -1.71
N GLN A 446 20.67 18.44 -1.06
CA GLN A 446 20.84 17.72 0.18
C GLN A 446 21.13 18.71 1.32
N SER A 447 20.34 18.66 2.38
CA SER A 447 20.60 19.42 3.59
C SER A 447 21.50 18.67 4.57
N LYS A 448 22.07 19.42 5.52
CA LYS A 448 22.88 18.88 6.62
C LYS A 448 22.11 17.99 7.62
N ASP A 449 20.79 18.10 7.66
CA ASP A 449 19.96 17.41 8.65
C ASP A 449 19.65 15.96 8.23
N GLY A 450 19.82 15.67 6.94
CA GLY A 450 19.60 14.36 6.35
C GLY A 450 20.88 13.56 6.09
N VAL A 451 20.69 12.27 5.77
CA VAL A 451 21.75 11.34 5.38
C VAL A 451 21.45 10.76 4.00
N ILE A 452 22.44 10.76 3.12
CA ILE A 452 22.41 9.94 1.89
C ILE A 452 23.29 8.72 2.12
N GLN A 453 22.69 7.53 2.13
CA GLN A 453 23.45 6.30 2.20
C GLN A 453 23.73 5.74 0.81
N ILE A 454 25.02 5.63 0.49
CA ILE A 454 25.57 4.97 -0.69
C ILE A 454 25.85 3.52 -0.34
N LYS A 455 25.19 2.59 -1.03
CA LYS A 455 25.47 1.17 -0.87
C LYS A 455 26.65 0.80 -1.75
N VAL A 456 27.59 0.01 -1.21
CA VAL A 456 28.77 -0.51 -1.92
C VAL A 456 28.77 -2.02 -1.81
N ASP A 457 28.85 -2.72 -2.95
CA ASP A 457 28.87 -4.17 -3.07
C ASP A 457 29.90 -4.60 -4.13
N ASN A 458 30.73 -5.54 -3.75
CA ASN A 458 31.93 -6.00 -4.44
C ASN A 458 31.99 -7.54 -4.45
N SER A 459 30.87 -8.19 -4.15
CA SER A 459 30.76 -9.65 -4.03
C SER A 459 31.00 -10.43 -5.33
N ILE A 460 31.02 -9.76 -6.49
CA ILE A 460 31.14 -10.37 -7.82
C ILE A 460 32.56 -10.22 -8.41
N ASP A 461 33.15 -9.01 -8.35
CA ASP A 461 34.52 -8.74 -8.81
C ASP A 461 35.21 -7.72 -7.89
N ALA A 462 36.40 -8.08 -7.44
CA ALA A 462 37.22 -7.27 -6.57
C ALA A 462 37.73 -5.96 -7.19
N ASN A 463 37.80 -5.91 -8.52
CA ASN A 463 38.33 -4.76 -9.26
C ASN A 463 37.23 -3.85 -9.80
N ASP A 464 35.96 -4.21 -9.57
CA ASP A 464 34.79 -3.49 -10.09
C ASP A 464 33.69 -3.47 -9.02
N ALA A 465 33.90 -2.66 -7.98
CA ALA A 465 32.89 -2.43 -6.97
C ALA A 465 31.62 -1.85 -7.61
N LYS A 466 30.48 -2.46 -7.35
CA LYS A 466 29.16 -1.88 -7.63
C LYS A 466 28.78 -0.96 -6.49
N TYR A 467 28.20 0.18 -6.84
CA TYR A 467 27.73 1.14 -5.86
C TYR A 467 26.57 1.95 -6.40
N SER A 468 25.80 2.51 -5.47
CA SER A 468 24.74 3.46 -5.77
C SER A 468 25.31 4.77 -6.28
N GLN A 469 24.68 5.34 -7.31
CA GLN A 469 25.08 6.60 -7.94
C GLN A 469 23.88 7.54 -8.10
N ILE A 470 24.18 8.84 -8.09
CA ILE A 470 23.21 9.93 -8.17
C ILE A 470 23.52 10.74 -9.41
N PHE A 471 22.55 10.89 -10.31
CA PHE A 471 22.66 11.73 -11.50
C PHE A 471 21.76 12.96 -11.36
N VAL A 472 22.34 14.11 -11.68
CA VAL A 472 21.69 15.42 -11.63
C VAL A 472 21.88 16.15 -12.95
N ASN A 473 20.78 16.51 -13.61
CA ASN A 473 20.81 17.10 -14.95
C ASN A 473 21.10 18.62 -14.97
N GLU A 474 20.77 19.36 -13.91
CA GLU A 474 20.78 20.83 -13.90
C GLU A 474 21.55 21.43 -12.72
N ASN A 475 21.14 21.19 -11.48
CA ASN A 475 21.81 21.78 -10.31
C ASN A 475 21.93 20.78 -9.16
N LEU A 476 23.17 20.53 -8.73
CA LEU A 476 23.50 19.75 -7.53
C LEU A 476 23.90 20.71 -6.41
N THR A 477 23.19 20.65 -5.28
CA THR A 477 23.53 21.38 -4.06
C THR A 477 23.73 20.41 -2.90
N LEU A 478 24.90 20.44 -2.27
CA LEU A 478 25.14 19.75 -0.99
C LEU A 478 25.50 20.81 0.06
N GLU A 479 24.62 21.01 1.02
CA GLU A 479 24.84 22.01 2.07
C GLU A 479 26.05 21.65 2.96
N ASP A 480 26.70 22.68 3.51
CA ASP A 480 27.74 22.51 4.53
C ASP A 480 27.24 21.63 5.69
N GLY A 481 27.96 20.55 5.99
CA GLY A 481 27.59 19.56 7.01
C GLY A 481 26.73 18.39 6.50
N THR A 482 26.42 18.34 5.20
CA THR A 482 25.78 17.17 4.55
C THR A 482 26.48 15.87 4.92
N THR A 483 25.70 14.86 5.33
CA THR A 483 26.24 13.52 5.61
C THR A 483 26.07 12.58 4.42
N VAL A 484 27.18 12.01 3.96
CA VAL A 484 27.22 10.91 2.99
C VAL A 484 27.73 9.67 3.72
N ASP A 485 26.88 8.67 3.82
CA ASP A 485 27.13 7.43 4.56
C ASP A 485 27.40 6.27 3.61
N PHE A 486 28.48 5.53 3.79
CA PHE A 486 28.82 4.36 2.96
C PHE A 486 28.47 3.07 3.69
N ASN A 487 27.54 2.32 3.10
CA ASN A 487 27.15 1.00 3.58
C ASN A 487 27.78 -0.09 2.72
N VAL A 488 28.92 -0.61 3.19
CA VAL A 488 29.68 -1.69 2.56
C VAL A 488 29.03 -3.03 2.91
N VAL A 489 28.53 -3.74 1.89
CA VAL A 489 27.86 -5.04 2.04
C VAL A 489 28.85 -6.19 1.90
N LYS A 490 28.63 -7.28 2.67
CA LYS A 490 29.53 -8.45 2.84
C LYS A 490 30.19 -8.96 1.56
N ASN A 491 31.51 -9.15 1.61
CA ASN A 491 32.32 -9.76 0.55
C ASN A 491 33.12 -11.00 1.00
N PRO A 492 32.99 -12.15 0.30
CA PRO A 492 33.90 -13.28 0.49
C PRO A 492 35.23 -13.24 -0.31
N ASN A 493 35.47 -12.33 -1.27
CA ASN A 493 36.72 -12.25 -2.05
C ASN A 493 37.00 -10.85 -2.64
N GLU A 494 38.07 -10.19 -2.22
CA GLU A 494 38.46 -8.87 -2.74
C GLU A 494 39.93 -8.50 -2.51
N ASN A 495 40.66 -8.16 -3.56
CA ASN A 495 41.86 -7.35 -3.44
C ASN A 495 41.46 -5.93 -2.99
N LEU A 496 41.40 -5.71 -1.67
CA LEU A 496 41.38 -4.43 -0.96
C LEU A 496 40.98 -3.20 -1.80
N LEU A 497 39.73 -2.74 -1.63
CA LEU A 497 39.20 -1.49 -2.20
C LEU A 497 40.11 -0.25 -2.05
N VAL A 498 41.02 -0.25 -1.06
CA VAL A 498 41.95 0.85 -0.80
C VAL A 498 42.79 1.17 -2.03
N GLY A 499 42.73 2.43 -2.47
CA GLY A 499 43.39 2.91 -3.69
C GLY A 499 42.48 2.90 -4.92
N GLN A 500 41.28 2.32 -4.84
CA GLN A 500 40.25 2.48 -5.87
C GLN A 500 39.50 3.80 -5.69
N THR A 501 38.90 4.28 -6.76
CA THR A 501 38.03 5.46 -6.76
C THR A 501 36.64 5.03 -7.22
N LEU A 502 35.63 5.30 -6.40
CA LEU A 502 34.23 5.25 -6.80
C LEU A 502 33.96 6.49 -7.66
N GLN A 503 33.88 6.28 -8.97
CA GLN A 503 33.72 7.37 -9.93
C GLN A 503 32.26 7.79 -10.03
N ASN A 504 32.02 9.10 -10.13
CA ASN A 504 30.70 9.66 -10.38
C ASN A 504 29.64 9.17 -9.38
N VAL A 505 29.98 9.12 -8.08
CA VAL A 505 28.99 8.81 -7.03
C VAL A 505 27.89 9.87 -7.06
N PHE A 506 28.28 11.14 -7.22
CA PHE A 506 27.41 12.19 -7.71
C PHE A 506 27.89 12.59 -9.10
N TYR A 507 27.08 12.34 -10.11
CA TYR A 507 27.28 12.79 -11.48
C TYR A 507 26.40 13.99 -11.79
N VAL A 508 26.99 14.99 -12.41
CA VAL A 508 26.33 16.22 -12.83
C VAL A 508 26.57 16.37 -14.33
N ASP A 509 25.51 16.61 -15.11
CA ASP A 509 25.64 16.78 -16.56
C ASP A 509 26.62 17.93 -16.89
N GLY A 510 27.33 17.86 -18.02
CA GLY A 510 28.39 18.81 -18.35
C GLY A 510 27.92 20.27 -18.52
N SER A 511 26.60 20.49 -18.59
CA SER A 511 25.98 21.82 -18.65
C SER A 511 25.44 22.33 -17.31
N ALA A 512 25.43 21.48 -16.29
CA ALA A 512 24.84 21.74 -14.99
C ALA A 512 25.79 22.47 -14.03
N THR A 513 25.23 23.01 -12.95
CA THR A 513 26.00 23.67 -11.88
C THR A 513 26.08 22.79 -10.63
N SER A 514 27.16 22.96 -9.86
CA SER A 514 27.40 22.26 -8.60
C SER A 514 27.74 23.27 -7.53
N ASP A 515 27.05 23.21 -6.40
CA ASP A 515 27.30 24.01 -5.20
C ASP A 515 27.52 23.09 -4.00
N TYR A 516 28.78 22.85 -3.66
CA TYR A 516 29.19 22.07 -2.51
C TYR A 516 30.61 22.43 -2.07
N ASN A 517 30.94 22.14 -0.81
CA ASN A 517 32.31 22.24 -0.29
C ASN A 517 32.74 20.89 0.29
N VAL A 518 33.65 20.21 -0.41
CA VAL A 518 34.15 18.87 -0.03
C VAL A 518 34.75 18.82 1.38
N GLU A 519 35.37 19.91 1.86
CA GLU A 519 35.98 19.97 3.19
C GLU A 519 34.95 20.05 4.33
N LYS A 520 33.70 20.35 3.99
CA LYS A 520 32.60 20.51 4.94
C LYS A 520 31.56 19.39 4.83
N LEU A 521 31.80 18.38 4.01
CA LEU A 521 30.99 17.17 4.00
C LEU A 521 31.36 16.29 5.20
N ASN A 522 30.35 15.65 5.79
CA ASN A 522 30.54 14.64 6.82
C ASN A 522 30.48 13.26 6.18
N ILE A 523 31.60 12.56 6.10
CA ILE A 523 31.66 11.23 5.50
C ILE A 523 31.67 10.18 6.60
N THR A 524 30.73 9.25 6.53
CA THR A 524 30.62 8.12 7.46
C THR A 524 30.58 6.81 6.69
N ASP A 525 30.89 5.72 7.36
CA ASP A 525 30.76 4.38 6.79
C ASP A 525 30.59 3.33 7.88
N ASN A 526 30.16 2.14 7.46
CA ASN A 526 29.99 0.99 8.35
C ASN A 526 31.19 0.02 8.33
N SER A 527 32.38 0.41 7.87
CA SER A 527 33.59 -0.40 7.86
C SER A 527 34.56 0.02 8.97
N ALA A 528 35.35 -0.94 9.46
CA ALA A 528 36.44 -0.64 10.39
C ALA A 528 37.77 -0.32 9.70
N LEU A 529 37.96 -0.82 8.46
CA LEU A 529 39.28 -0.93 7.82
C LEU A 529 39.43 -0.07 6.55
N VAL A 530 38.35 0.48 6.02
CA VAL A 530 38.37 1.45 4.92
C VAL A 530 37.65 2.72 5.32
N ASN A 531 38.04 3.84 4.72
CA ASN A 531 37.32 5.11 4.78
C ASN A 531 37.10 5.63 3.35
N PHE A 532 36.28 6.67 3.20
CA PHE A 532 35.99 7.31 1.92
C PHE A 532 36.37 8.79 1.96
N GLU A 533 37.14 9.24 0.96
CA GLU A 533 37.56 10.64 0.82
C GLU A 533 36.93 11.26 -0.43
N PRO A 534 36.17 12.37 -0.31
CA PRO A 534 35.49 12.99 -1.44
C PRO A 534 36.50 13.74 -2.33
N VAL A 535 36.35 13.59 -3.64
CA VAL A 535 37.16 14.28 -4.66
C VAL A 535 36.23 14.99 -5.63
N SER A 536 36.39 16.30 -5.74
CA SER A 536 35.66 17.10 -6.73
C SER A 536 36.24 16.90 -8.13
N THR A 537 35.37 16.67 -9.10
CA THR A 537 35.70 16.53 -10.52
C THR A 537 34.92 17.54 -11.37
N SER A 538 35.23 17.61 -12.67
CA SER A 538 34.45 18.43 -13.61
C SER A 538 33.02 17.93 -13.83
N TYR A 539 32.70 16.71 -13.39
CA TYR A 539 31.43 16.04 -13.59
C TYR A 539 30.71 15.70 -12.27
N GLY A 540 31.18 16.24 -11.13
CA GLY A 540 30.55 16.02 -9.82
C GLY A 540 31.53 15.56 -8.74
N LEU A 541 31.17 14.50 -8.00
CA LEU A 541 31.94 13.97 -6.88
C LEU A 541 32.27 12.49 -7.05
N ASP A 542 33.56 12.20 -6.92
CA ASP A 542 34.14 10.88 -6.80
C ASP A 542 34.51 10.62 -5.33
N PHE A 543 34.73 9.35 -4.96
CA PHE A 543 35.21 8.99 -3.64
C PHE A 543 36.39 8.03 -3.73
N ASN A 544 37.55 8.48 -3.24
CA ASN A 544 38.69 7.61 -3.06
C ASN A 544 38.45 6.71 -1.86
N ILE A 545 38.71 5.43 -2.02
CA ILE A 545 38.69 4.49 -0.91
C ILE A 545 40.09 4.49 -0.31
N VAL A 546 40.20 4.90 0.94
CA VAL A 546 41.47 5.01 1.65
C VAL A 546 41.52 4.07 2.83
N GLU A 547 42.70 3.90 3.40
CA GLU A 547 42.88 3.07 4.57
C GLU A 547 42.17 3.67 5.79
N GLY A 548 41.38 2.85 6.47
CA GLY A 548 40.80 3.15 7.77
C GLY A 548 41.79 2.85 8.90
N LYS A 549 41.40 1.97 9.82
CA LYS A 549 42.35 1.40 10.81
C LYS A 549 43.16 0.27 10.20
N SER A 550 44.36 0.04 10.75
CA SER A 550 45.09 -1.21 10.52
C SER A 550 44.35 -2.39 11.14
N ILE A 551 44.61 -3.61 10.65
CA ILE A 551 44.04 -4.84 11.22
C ILE A 551 44.48 -4.98 12.68
N ALA A 552 45.74 -4.63 13.00
CA ALA A 552 46.23 -4.61 14.36
C ALA A 552 45.50 -3.61 15.25
N ASP A 553 45.25 -2.39 14.78
CA ASP A 553 44.57 -1.36 15.59
C ASP A 553 43.10 -1.70 15.85
N ALA A 554 42.43 -2.36 14.90
CA ALA A 554 41.09 -2.91 15.12
C ALA A 554 41.10 -4.14 16.06
N THR A 555 42.14 -4.97 16.00
CA THR A 555 42.20 -6.26 16.71
C THR A 555 42.69 -6.15 18.16
N VAL A 556 43.82 -5.47 18.38
CA VAL A 556 44.55 -5.47 19.66
C VAL A 556 43.70 -5.01 20.86
N PRO A 557 42.86 -3.97 20.73
CA PRO A 557 42.01 -3.53 21.84
C PRO A 557 40.98 -4.57 22.28
N ASN A 558 40.57 -5.47 21.38
CA ASN A 558 39.44 -6.38 21.59
C ASN A 558 39.88 -7.85 21.81
N GLU A 559 40.97 -8.28 21.17
CA GLU A 559 41.52 -9.64 21.28
C GLU A 559 43.06 -9.59 21.27
N SER A 560 43.66 -9.21 22.40
CA SER A 560 45.13 -9.08 22.54
C SER A 560 45.92 -10.32 22.10
N ASN A 561 45.38 -11.53 22.31
CA ASN A 561 45.99 -12.80 21.90
C ASN A 561 46.06 -12.98 20.38
N ALA A 562 45.25 -12.25 19.61
CA ALA A 562 45.26 -12.24 18.16
C ALA A 562 46.12 -11.10 17.58
N GLY A 563 46.71 -10.26 18.43
CA GLY A 563 47.44 -9.05 18.03
C GLY A 563 48.70 -9.33 17.19
N ASP A 564 49.42 -10.41 17.48
CA ASP A 564 50.61 -10.78 16.68
C ASP A 564 50.19 -11.27 15.28
N ALA A 565 49.10 -12.02 15.18
CA ALA A 565 48.55 -12.43 13.89
C ALA A 565 48.03 -11.22 13.10
N ALA A 566 47.35 -10.28 13.76
CA ALA A 566 46.89 -9.03 13.15
C ALA A 566 48.06 -8.21 12.57
N ARG A 567 49.17 -8.05 13.30
CA ARG A 567 50.36 -7.34 12.82
C ARG A 567 51.07 -8.06 11.66
N VAL A 568 51.03 -9.40 11.65
CA VAL A 568 51.52 -10.19 10.51
C VAL A 568 50.62 -9.97 9.30
N LEU A 569 49.30 -9.94 9.49
CA LEU A 569 48.34 -9.66 8.43
C LEU A 569 48.51 -8.24 7.85
N ASP A 570 48.77 -7.22 8.69
CA ASP A 570 49.12 -5.87 8.20
C ASP A 570 50.37 -5.89 7.32
N LYS A 571 51.44 -6.57 7.77
CA LYS A 571 52.66 -6.69 6.96
C LYS A 571 52.45 -7.46 5.66
N ILE A 572 51.56 -8.44 5.66
CA ILE A 572 51.21 -9.23 4.48
C ILE A 572 50.40 -8.38 3.51
N LYS A 573 49.42 -7.62 4.01
CA LYS A 573 48.63 -6.62 3.26
C LYS A 573 49.56 -5.67 2.48
N ASP A 574 50.55 -5.09 3.15
CA ASP A 574 51.48 -4.13 2.56
C ASP A 574 52.46 -4.74 1.54
N SER A 575 52.58 -6.07 1.51
CA SER A 575 53.55 -6.79 0.67
C SER A 575 52.98 -7.30 -0.67
N GLY A 576 51.70 -7.07 -0.94
CA GLY A 576 51.03 -7.45 -2.20
C GLY A 576 50.91 -8.96 -2.42
N ASN A 577 50.52 -9.71 -1.38
CA ASN A 577 50.62 -11.17 -1.31
C ASN A 577 49.26 -11.90 -1.39
N THR A 578 49.25 -13.21 -1.67
CA THR A 578 48.09 -14.08 -2.03
C THR A 578 47.02 -14.32 -0.96
N LEU A 579 46.99 -13.54 0.13
CA LEU A 579 46.00 -13.65 1.23
C LEU A 579 44.82 -12.69 1.06
N ASP A 580 44.68 -12.11 -0.13
CA ASP A 580 43.70 -11.09 -0.46
C ASP A 580 42.29 -11.44 0.01
N GLY A 581 41.79 -12.66 -0.30
CA GLY A 581 40.45 -13.11 0.09
C GLY A 581 40.19 -13.16 1.61
N PHE A 582 41.22 -13.39 2.44
CA PHE A 582 41.05 -13.35 3.89
C PHE A 582 41.02 -11.91 4.41
N ILE A 583 41.89 -11.04 3.89
CA ILE A 583 41.94 -9.63 4.28
C ILE A 583 40.64 -8.91 3.89
N SER A 584 40.04 -9.23 2.74
CA SER A 584 38.73 -8.67 2.35
C SER A 584 37.58 -9.13 3.23
N ALA A 585 37.60 -10.37 3.70
CA ALA A 585 36.60 -10.84 4.65
C ALA A 585 36.61 -10.01 5.96
N LEU A 586 37.76 -9.41 6.33
CA LEU A 586 37.87 -8.49 7.46
C LEU A 586 37.28 -7.11 7.16
N ASN A 587 37.38 -6.58 5.94
CA ASN A 587 36.82 -5.27 5.56
C ASN A 587 35.29 -5.23 5.62
N SER A 588 34.64 -6.39 5.48
CA SER A 588 33.19 -6.56 5.63
C SER A 588 32.69 -6.51 7.09
N LYS A 589 33.60 -6.41 8.06
CA LYS A 589 33.26 -6.38 9.48
C LYS A 589 32.97 -4.95 9.88
N ALA A 590 31.82 -4.75 10.49
CA ALA A 590 31.33 -3.43 10.79
C ALA A 590 31.97 -2.82 12.05
N THR A 591 32.65 -3.65 12.84
CA THR A 591 33.25 -3.23 14.10
C THR A 591 34.64 -3.80 14.30
N ASP A 592 35.47 -3.06 15.02
CA ASP A 592 36.77 -3.52 15.52
C ASP A 592 36.67 -4.90 16.20
N LYS A 593 35.58 -5.16 16.93
CA LYS A 593 35.34 -6.44 17.63
C LYS A 593 35.11 -7.60 16.65
N GLU A 594 34.34 -7.37 15.59
CA GLU A 594 34.10 -8.37 14.55
C GLU A 594 35.37 -8.66 13.74
N VAL A 595 36.19 -7.63 13.47
CA VAL A 595 37.52 -7.80 12.88
C VAL A 595 38.39 -8.67 13.81
N ALA A 596 38.47 -8.30 15.09
CA ALA A 596 39.28 -9.00 16.09
C ALA A 596 38.90 -10.48 16.22
N GLN A 597 37.60 -10.77 16.23
CA GLN A 597 37.08 -12.14 16.30
C GLN A 597 37.43 -12.93 15.04
N ALA A 598 37.31 -12.33 13.86
CA ALA A 598 37.68 -12.99 12.61
C ALA A 598 39.20 -13.27 12.52
N VAL A 599 40.05 -12.38 13.02
CA VAL A 599 41.50 -12.63 13.12
C VAL A 599 41.80 -13.74 14.13
N LYS A 600 41.11 -13.76 15.28
CA LYS A 600 41.26 -14.83 16.26
C LYS A 600 40.88 -16.20 15.70
N GLU A 601 39.83 -16.29 14.91
CA GLU A 601 39.39 -17.54 14.28
C GLU A 601 40.39 -18.13 13.29
N THR A 602 41.35 -17.33 12.80
CA THR A 602 42.44 -17.82 11.96
C THR A 602 43.75 -18.07 12.71
N THR A 603 43.82 -17.71 13.99
CA THR A 603 44.94 -18.10 14.84
C THR A 603 44.82 -19.58 15.25
N PRO A 604 45.87 -20.41 15.05
CA PRO A 604 45.84 -21.80 15.49
C PRO A 604 45.60 -21.88 16.99
N VAL A 605 44.52 -22.55 17.41
CA VAL A 605 44.32 -22.89 18.82
C VAL A 605 45.32 -23.98 19.16
N VAL A 606 46.27 -23.68 20.03
CA VAL A 606 47.09 -24.72 20.66
C VAL A 606 46.14 -25.55 21.52
N ALA A 607 45.77 -26.74 21.04
CA ALA A 607 45.04 -27.71 21.83
C ALA A 607 45.88 -28.03 23.07
N THR A 608 45.41 -27.59 24.23
CA THR A 608 46.00 -27.99 25.50
C THR A 608 45.60 -29.45 25.74
N ALA A 609 46.61 -30.33 25.77
CA ALA A 609 46.48 -31.75 26.09
C ALA A 609 46.23 -31.97 27.58
#